data_AF-A0A0F9ASZ8-F1
#
_entry.id   AF-A0A0F9ASZ8-F1
#
_cell.length_a   1.000
_cell.length_b   1.000
_cell.length_c   1.000
_cell.angle_alpha   90.00
_cell.angle_beta   90.00
_cell.angle_gamma   90.00
#
_symmetry.space_group_name_H-M   'P 1'
#
loop_
_entity.id
_entity.type
_entity.pdbx_description
1 polymer ?
#
loop_
_entity_poly.entity_id
_entity_poly.type
_entity_poly.pdbx_seq_one_letter_code
_entity_poly.pdbx_strand_id
1 'polypeptide(L)'
;VELYYGESSVQLFAILAEITETAVFWLDAHPVGRRPLSSLNLLKELEVIHNYQIKEHTIIVDDVDLLKDTDNIDAMLTCINPDYKSEYFTLTARRPNQVKVWSTE
;
A
#
# COMPACT_ATOMS: atom_id res chain seq x y z
N VAL A 1 -15.73 1.30 14.23
CA VAL A 1 -14.31 1.71 14.23
C VAL A 1 -13.59 0.76 15.16
N GLU A 2 -12.62 0.03 14.62
CA GLU A 2 -11.83 -0.96 15.37
C GLU A 2 -10.36 -0.54 15.30
N LEU A 3 -9.62 -0.81 16.37
CA LEU A 3 -8.20 -0.50 16.46
C LEU A 3 -7.45 -1.79 16.72
N TYR A 4 -6.56 -2.13 15.81
CA TYR A 4 -5.72 -3.31 15.86
C TYR A 4 -4.32 -2.89 16.29
N TYR A 5 -3.84 -3.46 17.40
CA TYR A 5 -2.54 -3.12 17.96
C TYR A 5 -1.50 -4.19 17.60
N GLY A 6 -0.33 -3.75 17.12
CA GLY A 6 0.78 -4.65 16.78
C GLY A 6 1.47 -4.28 15.47
N GLU A 7 2.23 -5.22 14.90
CA GLU A 7 2.80 -5.07 13.57
C GLU A 7 1.68 -5.10 12.53
N SER A 8 1.62 -4.09 11.67
CA SER A 8 0.55 -3.89 10.70
C SER A 8 0.43 -5.02 9.69
N SER A 9 1.54 -5.59 9.20
CA SER A 9 1.54 -6.75 8.32
C SER A 9 0.84 -7.99 8.93
N VAL A 10 1.04 -8.21 10.25
CA VAL A 10 0.43 -9.30 11.00
C VAL A 10 -1.06 -9.05 11.22
N GLN A 11 -1.41 -7.82 11.62
CA GLN A 11 -2.82 -7.46 11.84
C GLN A 11 -3.60 -7.45 10.52
N LEU A 12 -3.01 -6.97 9.43
CA LEU A 12 -3.64 -6.92 8.11
C LEU A 12 -4.02 -8.31 7.61
N PHE A 13 -3.18 -9.32 7.84
CA PHE A 13 -3.51 -10.71 7.50
C PHE A 13 -4.79 -11.19 8.21
N ALA A 14 -4.91 -10.89 9.51
CA ALA A 14 -6.10 -11.23 10.29
C ALA A 14 -7.34 -10.45 9.84
N ILE A 15 -7.18 -9.15 9.55
CA ILE A 15 -8.27 -8.30 9.04
C ILE A 15 -8.78 -8.80 7.69
N LEU A 16 -7.88 -9.14 6.77
CA LEU A 16 -8.23 -9.63 5.44
C LEU A 16 -9.06 -10.91 5.48
N ALA A 17 -8.86 -11.78 6.47
CA ALA A 17 -9.66 -13.00 6.63
C ALA A 17 -11.17 -12.72 6.78
N GLU A 18 -11.53 -11.53 7.27
CA GLU A 18 -12.92 -11.09 7.46
C GLU A 18 -13.45 -10.24 6.28
N ILE A 19 -12.58 -9.83 5.35
CA ILE A 19 -12.95 -8.98 4.20
C ILE A 19 -13.41 -9.87 3.04
N THR A 20 -14.71 -9.90 2.77
CA THR A 20 -15.31 -10.73 1.71
C THR A 20 -15.62 -9.99 0.42
N GLU A 21 -15.34 -8.69 0.35
CA GLU A 21 -15.61 -7.84 -0.80
C GLU A 21 -14.44 -6.89 -1.09
N THR A 22 -14.49 -6.24 -2.26
CA THR A 22 -13.50 -5.23 -2.63
C THR A 22 -13.46 -4.12 -1.59
N ALA A 23 -12.26 -3.67 -1.28
CA ALA A 23 -12.00 -2.72 -0.20
C ALA A 23 -10.93 -1.71 -0.63
N VAL A 24 -10.86 -0.61 0.10
CA VAL A 24 -9.81 0.40 -0.05
C VAL A 24 -8.77 0.21 1.06
N PHE A 25 -7.51 0.03 0.68
CA PHE A 25 -6.39 0.06 1.60
C PHE A 25 -5.68 1.40 1.52
N TRP A 26 -5.58 2.09 2.66
CA TRP A 26 -4.74 3.27 2.79
C TRP A 26 -3.49 2.90 3.59
N LEU A 27 -2.35 2.83 2.89
CA LEU A 27 -1.06 2.44 3.43
C LEU A 27 -0.14 3.67 3.55
N ASP A 28 0.73 3.66 4.54
CA ASP A 28 1.68 4.73 4.82
C ASP A 28 3.10 4.28 4.44
N ALA A 29 3.74 4.99 3.51
CA ALA A 29 5.12 4.72 3.08
C ALA A 29 6.18 5.37 3.97
N HIS A 30 5.79 6.00 5.10
CA HIS A 30 6.72 6.70 5.95
C HIS A 30 7.81 5.78 6.52
N PRO A 31 9.09 6.07 6.31
CA PRO A 31 10.17 5.27 6.87
C PRO A 31 10.22 5.41 8.40
N VAL A 32 10.18 4.28 9.11
CA VAL A 32 10.33 4.27 10.57
C VAL A 32 11.81 4.48 10.94
N GLY A 33 12.17 5.74 11.19
CA GLY A 33 13.52 6.15 11.59
C GLY A 33 14.55 6.08 10.47
N ARG A 34 15.82 5.75 10.79
CA ARG A 34 16.91 5.65 9.80
C ARG A 34 17.03 4.27 9.14
N ARG A 35 15.96 3.47 9.17
CA ARG A 35 16.02 2.11 8.65
C ARG A 35 15.91 2.11 7.10
N PRO A 36 16.53 1.14 6.40
CA PRO A 36 16.48 1.07 4.94
C PRO A 36 15.04 0.83 4.43
N LEU A 37 14.77 1.18 3.17
CA LEU A 37 13.45 0.97 2.52
C LEU A 37 12.94 -0.48 2.62
N SER A 38 13.85 -1.47 2.63
CA SER A 38 13.53 -2.88 2.84
C SER A 38 12.95 -3.22 4.22
N SER A 39 12.93 -2.25 5.15
CA SER A 39 12.33 -2.38 6.47
C SER A 39 10.96 -1.71 6.58
N LEU A 40 10.43 -1.16 5.49
CA LEU A 40 9.07 -0.64 5.43
C LEU A 40 8.09 -1.79 5.62
N ASN A 41 7.14 -1.60 6.54
CA ASN A 41 6.00 -2.51 6.65
C ASN A 41 5.20 -2.57 5.35
N LEU A 42 5.25 -1.50 4.53
CA LEU A 42 4.58 -1.42 3.24
C LEU A 42 4.81 -2.63 2.35
N LEU A 43 6.05 -3.08 2.14
CA LEU A 43 6.31 -4.24 1.27
C LEU A 43 5.70 -5.54 1.84
N LYS A 44 5.74 -5.71 3.16
CA LYS A 44 5.11 -6.87 3.82
C LYS A 44 3.58 -6.78 3.75
N GLU A 45 3.00 -5.59 3.91
CA GLU A 45 1.56 -5.36 3.77
C GLU A 45 1.10 -5.68 2.35
N LEU A 46 1.86 -5.23 1.34
CA LEU A 46 1.60 -5.56 -0.05
C LEU A 46 1.76 -7.05 -0.34
N GLU A 47 2.73 -7.73 0.28
CA GLU A 47 2.86 -9.20 0.19
C GLU A 47 1.64 -9.92 0.78
N VAL A 48 1.12 -9.43 1.91
CA VAL A 48 -0.10 -9.97 2.52
C VAL A 48 -1.31 -9.77 1.59
N ILE A 49 -1.47 -8.58 0.99
CA ILE A 49 -2.52 -8.30 0.00
C ILE A 49 -2.33 -9.17 -1.26
N HIS A 50 -1.09 -9.34 -1.72
CA HIS A 50 -0.73 -10.23 -2.83
C HIS A 50 -1.11 -11.69 -2.58
N ASN A 51 -1.11 -12.15 -1.33
CA ASN A 51 -1.48 -13.53 -1.02
C ASN A 51 -2.97 -13.71 -0.72
N TYR A 52 -3.74 -12.61 -0.69
CA TYR A 52 -5.19 -12.65 -0.45
C TYR A 52 -6.01 -12.91 -1.74
N GLN A 53 -7.23 -13.42 -1.62
CA GLN A 53 -7.99 -13.91 -2.78
C GLN A 53 -8.57 -12.81 -3.70
N ILE A 54 -9.01 -11.67 -3.15
CA ILE A 54 -9.58 -10.56 -3.92
C ILE A 54 -8.44 -9.67 -4.43
N LYS A 55 -8.44 -9.32 -5.73
CA LYS A 55 -7.34 -8.59 -6.40
C LYS A 55 -7.75 -7.22 -6.90
N GLU A 56 -9.02 -6.89 -6.79
CA GLU A 56 -9.63 -5.67 -7.32
C GLU A 56 -9.67 -4.55 -6.28
N HIS A 57 -8.99 -4.73 -5.14
CA HIS A 57 -8.88 -3.71 -4.11
C HIS A 57 -8.29 -2.42 -4.65
N THR A 58 -8.76 -1.27 -4.14
CA THR A 58 -8.08 0.00 -4.38
C THR A 58 -6.97 0.14 -3.35
N ILE A 59 -5.75 0.40 -3.81
CA ILE A 59 -4.59 0.58 -2.93
C ILE A 59 -4.15 2.03 -3.05
N ILE A 60 -4.15 2.74 -1.93
CA ILE A 60 -3.67 4.11 -1.77
C ILE A 60 -2.41 4.04 -0.92
N VAL A 61 -1.32 4.61 -1.40
CA VAL A 61 -0.08 4.75 -0.63
C VAL A 61 0.21 6.23 -0.46
N ASP A 62 0.29 6.68 0.79
CA ASP A 62 0.70 8.04 1.16
C ASP A 62 2.22 8.12 1.41
N ASP A 63 2.77 9.32 1.41
CA ASP A 63 4.20 9.63 1.56
C ASP A 63 5.12 8.91 0.54
N VAL A 64 4.61 8.61 -0.67
CA VAL A 64 5.42 7.91 -1.70
C VAL A 64 6.60 8.74 -2.20
N ASP A 65 6.56 10.06 -2.08
CA ASP A 65 7.67 10.95 -2.39
C ASP A 65 8.86 10.81 -1.41
N LEU A 66 8.66 10.15 -0.26
CA LEU A 66 9.74 9.79 0.67
C LEU A 66 10.49 8.53 0.25
N LEU A 67 9.93 7.77 -0.69
CA LEU A 67 10.56 6.58 -1.22
C LEU A 67 11.60 6.98 -2.27
N LYS A 68 12.83 6.49 -2.11
CA LYS A 68 13.89 6.76 -3.10
C LYS A 68 13.73 5.95 -4.39
N ASP A 69 12.95 4.87 -4.33
CA ASP A 69 12.72 3.94 -5.43
C ASP A 69 11.30 3.37 -5.29
N THR A 70 10.42 3.78 -6.20
CA THR A 70 9.02 3.32 -6.27
C THR A 70 8.85 2.14 -7.22
N ASP A 71 9.88 1.77 -8.01
CA ASP A 71 9.76 0.74 -9.05
C ASP A 71 9.42 -0.62 -8.44
N ASN A 72 9.94 -0.90 -7.25
CA ASN A 72 9.61 -2.12 -6.51
C ASN A 72 8.14 -2.19 -6.11
N ILE A 73 7.53 -1.05 -5.75
CA ILE A 73 6.10 -1.00 -5.40
C ILE A 73 5.27 -1.18 -6.66
N ASP A 74 5.62 -0.50 -7.75
CA ASP A 74 4.93 -0.66 -9.03
C ASP A 74 4.99 -2.09 -9.54
N ALA A 75 6.15 -2.74 -9.44
CA ALA A 75 6.30 -4.15 -9.80
C ALA A 75 5.45 -5.06 -8.90
N MET A 76 5.44 -4.85 -7.58
CA MET A 76 4.59 -5.61 -6.67
C MET A 76 3.11 -5.42 -6.95
N LEU A 77 2.65 -4.19 -7.16
CA LEU A 77 1.27 -3.86 -7.48
C LEU A 77 0.85 -4.51 -8.81
N THR A 78 1.74 -4.50 -9.82
CA THR A 78 1.54 -5.20 -11.09
C THR A 78 1.41 -6.72 -10.88
N CYS A 79 2.18 -7.30 -9.96
CA CYS A 79 2.06 -8.71 -9.60
C CYS A 79 0.76 -9.02 -8.83
N ILE A 80 0.26 -8.09 -8.01
CA ILE A 80 -1.02 -8.23 -7.30
C ILE A 80 -2.16 -8.26 -8.31
N ASN A 81 -2.21 -7.27 -9.20
CA ASN A 81 -3.20 -7.16 -10.25
C ASN A 81 -2.60 -6.43 -11.47
N PRO A 82 -2.42 -7.13 -12.61
CA PRO A 82 -1.85 -6.51 -13.81
C PRO A 82 -2.78 -5.47 -14.45
N ASP A 83 -4.05 -5.42 -14.08
CA ASP A 83 -5.03 -4.46 -14.60
C ASP A 83 -5.05 -3.14 -13.82
N TYR A 84 -4.24 -3.01 -12.76
CA TYR A 84 -4.15 -1.75 -12.03
C TYR A 84 -3.63 -0.61 -12.91
N LYS A 85 -4.35 0.51 -12.86
CA LYS A 85 -3.88 1.81 -13.34
C LYS A 85 -3.40 2.60 -12.13
N SER A 86 -2.32 3.37 -12.30
CA SER A 86 -1.78 4.19 -11.22
C SER A 86 -1.85 5.68 -11.51
N GLU A 87 -2.24 6.48 -10.52
CA GLU A 87 -2.25 7.94 -10.60
C GLU A 87 -1.58 8.56 -9.37
N TYR A 88 -0.81 9.63 -9.57
CA TYR A 88 -0.25 10.43 -8.49
C TYR A 88 -1.18 11.59 -8.14
N PHE A 89 -1.38 11.80 -6.85
CA PHE A 89 -2.10 12.94 -6.31
C PHE A 89 -1.15 13.87 -5.56
N THR A 90 -1.30 15.16 -5.80
CA THR A 90 -0.58 16.22 -5.07
C THR A 90 -1.50 16.84 -4.05
N LEU A 91 -1.29 16.55 -2.76
CA LEU A 91 -2.06 17.15 -1.66
C LEU A 91 -1.62 18.59 -1.38
N THR A 92 -0.35 18.90 -1.57
CA THR A 92 0.19 20.25 -1.36
C THR A 92 1.21 20.61 -2.44
N ALA A 93 1.25 21.89 -2.85
CA ALA A 93 2.24 22.36 -3.82
C ALA A 93 3.70 22.22 -3.33
N ARG A 94 3.92 22.01 -2.03
CA ARG A 94 5.27 21.88 -1.43
C ARG A 94 5.83 20.46 -1.52
N ARG A 95 4.95 19.45 -1.59
CA ARG A 95 5.29 18.03 -1.74
C ARG A 95 4.44 17.47 -2.88
N PRO A 96 4.86 17.67 -4.14
CA PRO A 96 4.16 17.08 -5.28
C PRO A 96 4.23 15.56 -5.21
N ASN A 97 3.20 14.90 -5.75
CA ASN A 97 3.13 13.43 -5.87
C ASN A 97 3.26 12.68 -4.53
N GLN A 98 2.68 13.23 -3.47
CA GLN A 98 2.77 12.64 -2.13
C GLN A 98 1.96 11.35 -1.98
N VAL A 99 0.89 11.21 -2.76
CA VAL A 99 0.01 10.03 -2.74
C VAL A 99 0.02 9.38 -4.11
N LYS A 100 0.05 8.05 -4.14
CA LYS A 100 -0.21 7.27 -5.36
C LYS A 100 -1.34 6.28 -5.12
N VAL A 101 -2.22 6.17 -6.10
CA VAL A 101 -3.40 5.30 -6.06
C VAL A 101 -3.30 4.28 -7.18
N TRP A 102 -3.65 3.03 -6.88
CA TRP A 102 -3.82 1.94 -7.85
C TRP A 102 -5.26 1.41 -7.77
N SER A 103 -5.95 1.40 -8.91
CA SER A 103 -7.34 0.93 -9.05
C SER A 103 -7.57 0.28 -10.40
N THR A 104 -8.63 -0.54 -10.51
CA THR A 104 -9.08 -1.15 -11.77
C THR A 104 -10.09 -0.29 -12.53
N GLU A 105 -10.72 0.68 -11.86
CA GLU A 105 -11.59 1.69 -12.47
C GLU A 105 -10.75 2.80 -13.15
#